data_AF-A0A1Y5PJ53-F1
#
_entry.id   AF-A0A1Y5PJ53-F1
#
_cell.length_a   1.000
_cell.length_b   1.000
_cell.length_c   1.000
_cell.angle_alpha   90.00
_cell.angle_beta   90.00
_cell.angle_gamma   90.00
#
_symmetry.space_group_name_H-M   'P 1'
#
loop_
_entity.id
_entity.type
_entity.pdbx_description
1 polymer ?
#
loop_
_entity_poly.entity_id
_entity_poly.type
_entity_poly.pdbx_seq_one_letter_code
_entity_poly.pdbx_strand_id
1 'polypeptide(L)'
;MYSSAKSRRAVAGLLAAGATATGLLAGAALGSAPTANASCASFFGLGNSADCSSTPLSIAIAIGSGATAHASGLLGAAFAVGTNSAATTGDAFTVATALGDGSVATANGLFGIATQLGPNGSATTAGSGLLGNPGFNIALNVTTPNAGATSSSVTAGGTGGGGNIALNLFGTGTAGDPNSMRVVANGLLDIASNWGGRNNIVESGSSSSSSIINLATNIFGNNNSVTAQGGIFNWATNLLGDTNTVATNGSLVNTASNLFGSNNTVTTTGGYANWARNILGNGNTVTITGGYANAVRNLFGSGNTVSSSGGGYGNTAQNWFGTGNAVTITAGIYNNATNLLGGNNNQLTSQGGYQNSVFNFIGSNNVLTVGGAGSNWNWALNALSGGNNVSAGGAGGNLTAGFNLLGGTNTVKAGPGPLALAGTIFTNGQTVTKTGTGIAINNFRIGGAQATGGQSSKAPATKAKTGDSGKNTGTAGSKRAKKN
;
A
#
# COMPACT_ATOMS: atom_id res chain seq x y z
N MET A 1 49.79 -54.96 12.89
CA MET A 1 51.14 -54.36 13.09
C MET A 1 51.49 -53.49 11.88
N TYR A 2 52.48 -52.60 12.02
CA TYR A 2 52.89 -51.65 10.99
C TYR A 2 53.68 -52.31 9.86
N SER A 3 53.58 -51.79 8.63
CA SER A 3 54.63 -50.93 8.06
C SER A 3 54.16 -50.20 6.80
N SER A 4 54.95 -49.22 6.35
CA SER A 4 54.68 -48.35 5.19
C SER A 4 55.94 -48.24 4.32
N ALA A 5 55.77 -48.10 3.00
CA ALA A 5 56.82 -47.65 2.09
C ALA A 5 56.22 -46.87 0.91
N LYS A 6 56.94 -45.85 0.42
CA LYS A 6 56.54 -44.99 -0.71
C LYS A 6 57.65 -44.89 -1.77
N SER A 7 57.25 -44.91 -3.05
CA SER A 7 57.97 -44.28 -4.18
C SER A 7 59.36 -44.92 -4.53
N ARG A 8 60.02 -44.67 -5.68
CA ARG A 8 59.93 -43.57 -6.68
C ARG A 8 60.09 -44.08 -8.13
N ARG A 9 59.77 -43.17 -9.08
CA ARG A 9 60.41 -42.82 -10.39
C ARG A 9 61.56 -43.73 -10.91
N ALA A 10 61.85 -43.83 -12.23
CA ALA A 10 61.64 -42.83 -13.29
C ALA A 10 61.73 -43.41 -14.73
N VAL A 11 61.12 -42.68 -15.68
CA VAL A 11 61.65 -42.30 -17.01
C VAL A 11 62.65 -43.26 -17.70
N ALA A 12 62.14 -44.11 -18.60
CA ALA A 12 62.90 -44.75 -19.68
C ALA A 12 61.94 -45.23 -20.80
N GLY A 13 61.34 -44.30 -21.56
CA GLY A 13 60.31 -44.64 -22.55
C GLY A 13 59.94 -43.54 -23.55
N LEU A 14 60.83 -42.57 -23.76
CA LEU A 14 60.61 -41.41 -24.65
C LEU A 14 61.56 -41.49 -25.85
N LEU A 15 61.35 -42.46 -26.76
CA LEU A 15 62.09 -42.54 -28.04
C LEU A 15 61.44 -43.53 -29.05
N ALA A 16 60.13 -43.42 -29.26
CA ALA A 16 59.38 -44.22 -30.25
C ALA A 16 58.26 -43.42 -30.95
N ALA A 17 58.46 -42.12 -31.15
CA ALA A 17 57.52 -41.24 -31.85
C ALA A 17 58.00 -41.00 -33.29
N GLY A 18 57.35 -41.62 -34.28
CA GLY A 18 57.75 -41.46 -35.69
C GLY A 18 57.03 -42.36 -36.69
N ALA A 19 55.71 -42.15 -36.90
CA ALA A 19 54.98 -42.75 -38.03
C ALA A 19 53.65 -42.06 -38.41
N THR A 20 53.03 -41.26 -37.52
CA THR A 20 51.62 -40.83 -37.65
C THR A 20 51.39 -39.32 -37.48
N ALA A 21 52.41 -38.47 -37.68
CA ALA A 21 52.40 -37.06 -37.28
C ALA A 21 52.42 -36.02 -38.42
N THR A 22 52.23 -36.41 -39.69
CA THR A 22 52.24 -35.49 -40.85
C THR A 22 50.86 -35.22 -41.47
N GLY A 23 49.78 -35.72 -40.86
CA GLY A 23 48.39 -35.39 -41.22
C GLY A 23 47.75 -34.27 -40.38
N LEU A 24 48.44 -33.72 -39.38
CA LEU A 24 47.81 -32.91 -38.31
C LEU A 24 48.31 -31.46 -38.16
N LEU A 25 49.19 -30.99 -39.07
CA LEU A 25 49.83 -29.66 -38.95
C LEU A 25 49.42 -28.64 -40.01
N ALA A 26 48.45 -28.98 -40.88
CA ALA A 26 47.84 -28.04 -41.83
C ALA A 26 46.55 -27.36 -41.31
N GLY A 27 46.01 -27.80 -40.17
CA GLY A 27 44.74 -27.30 -39.61
C GLY A 27 44.87 -26.41 -38.35
N ALA A 28 46.08 -26.23 -37.80
CA ALA A 28 46.27 -25.65 -36.46
C ALA A 28 46.62 -24.15 -36.43
N ALA A 29 46.86 -23.52 -37.60
CA ALA A 29 47.31 -22.13 -37.70
C ALA A 29 46.22 -21.12 -38.14
N LEU A 30 45.04 -21.61 -38.52
CA LEU A 30 43.80 -20.83 -38.62
C LEU A 30 42.75 -21.45 -37.70
N GLY A 31 43.08 -21.51 -36.41
CA GLY A 31 42.10 -21.69 -35.35
C GLY A 31 41.23 -20.45 -35.23
N SER A 32 40.33 -20.26 -36.20
CA SER A 32 39.24 -19.29 -36.11
C SER A 32 38.52 -19.50 -34.78
N ALA A 33 38.28 -18.41 -34.03
CA ALA A 33 37.46 -18.47 -32.82
C ALA A 33 36.17 -19.24 -33.16
N PRO A 34 35.80 -20.28 -32.37
CA PRO A 34 34.83 -21.28 -32.81
C PRO A 34 33.53 -20.60 -33.19
N THR A 35 33.08 -20.84 -34.42
CA THR A 35 31.91 -20.16 -35.00
C THR A 35 30.69 -20.51 -34.16
N ALA A 36 30.28 -19.56 -33.32
CA ALA A 36 29.09 -19.68 -32.50
C ALA A 36 27.88 -19.61 -33.44
N ASN A 37 27.49 -20.77 -33.97
CA ASN A 37 26.45 -20.90 -34.99
C ASN A 37 25.11 -21.08 -34.31
N ALA A 38 24.21 -20.12 -34.51
CA ALA A 38 22.85 -20.24 -34.04
C ALA A 38 22.08 -21.25 -34.90
N SER A 39 21.45 -22.21 -34.23
CA SER A 39 20.52 -23.18 -34.81
C SER A 39 19.18 -22.51 -35.13
N CYS A 40 19.18 -21.69 -36.17
CA CYS A 40 18.07 -20.78 -36.46
C CYS A 40 17.24 -21.16 -37.66
N ALA A 41 15.99 -20.68 -37.63
CA ALA A 41 15.05 -20.78 -38.72
C ALA A 41 14.41 -19.42 -38.96
N SER A 42 15.00 -18.65 -39.88
CA SER A 42 14.24 -17.65 -40.60
C SER A 42 13.18 -18.37 -41.42
N PHE A 43 11.94 -17.90 -41.34
CA PHE A 43 10.94 -18.32 -42.28
C PHE A 43 10.73 -17.23 -43.32
N PHE A 44 10.10 -17.68 -44.40
CA PHE A 44 9.36 -16.83 -45.31
C PHE A 44 10.20 -15.99 -46.30
N GLY A 45 11.23 -15.24 -45.90
CA GLY A 45 12.00 -14.41 -46.86
C GLY A 45 13.22 -15.04 -47.53
N LEU A 46 13.56 -16.28 -47.17
CA LEU A 46 14.89 -16.87 -47.35
C LEU A 46 15.98 -16.15 -46.53
N GLY A 47 15.72 -15.91 -45.24
CA GLY A 47 16.79 -15.62 -44.30
C GLY A 47 17.72 -16.83 -44.14
N ASN A 48 19.02 -16.56 -44.11
CA ASN A 48 20.07 -17.57 -44.33
C ASN A 48 21.00 -17.75 -43.11
N SER A 49 21.18 -16.68 -42.31
CA SER A 49 21.99 -16.71 -41.10
C SER A 49 21.65 -15.53 -40.19
N ALA A 50 21.53 -15.71 -38.89
CA ALA A 50 21.04 -16.92 -38.23
C ALA A 50 20.15 -16.44 -37.08
N ASP A 51 20.75 -15.70 -36.16
CA ASP A 51 20.19 -14.83 -35.12
C ASP A 51 19.26 -13.70 -35.64
N CYS A 52 18.51 -13.97 -36.71
CA CYS A 52 18.11 -12.97 -37.67
C CYS A 52 17.03 -13.46 -38.66
N SER A 53 16.11 -12.54 -39.00
CA SER A 53 15.46 -12.39 -40.32
C SER A 53 14.33 -13.35 -40.70
N SER A 54 13.72 -13.09 -41.86
CA SER A 54 12.32 -12.67 -41.89
C SER A 54 11.67 -12.81 -43.29
N THR A 55 10.32 -12.86 -43.37
CA THR A 55 9.45 -12.19 -44.40
C THR A 55 9.68 -12.38 -45.91
N PRO A 56 8.63 -12.67 -46.70
CA PRO A 56 8.09 -11.65 -47.60
C PRO A 56 7.14 -10.76 -46.80
N LEU A 57 6.26 -11.40 -46.00
CA LEU A 57 5.38 -10.88 -44.97
C LEU A 57 5.21 -11.91 -43.81
N SER A 58 6.16 -11.98 -42.85
CA SER A 58 6.12 -12.57 -41.46
C SER A 58 7.34 -13.45 -41.02
N ILE A 59 7.49 -13.69 -39.71
CA ILE A 59 8.25 -14.74 -38.95
C ILE A 59 9.80 -14.77 -38.97
N ALA A 60 10.41 -14.85 -37.77
CA ALA A 60 11.83 -15.17 -37.50
C ALA A 60 12.01 -16.01 -36.22
N ILE A 61 12.93 -16.98 -36.17
CA ILE A 61 13.24 -17.79 -34.97
C ILE A 61 14.75 -17.98 -34.79
N ALA A 62 15.28 -17.59 -33.63
CA ALA A 62 16.65 -17.86 -33.22
C ALA A 62 16.76 -18.85 -32.03
N ILE A 63 17.63 -19.85 -32.16
CA ILE A 63 18.00 -20.82 -31.10
C ILE A 63 19.51 -21.07 -31.24
N GLY A 64 20.22 -21.35 -30.15
CA GLY A 64 21.33 -20.45 -29.90
C GLY A 64 22.76 -20.66 -30.44
N SER A 65 23.31 -19.54 -30.95
CA SER A 65 24.74 -19.16 -30.91
C SER A 65 25.15 -18.61 -29.56
N GLY A 66 24.38 -17.66 -29.02
CA GLY A 66 23.04 -17.96 -28.53
C GLY A 66 21.77 -17.21 -28.98
N ALA A 67 21.75 -15.90 -29.24
CA ALA A 67 20.55 -15.25 -29.78
C ALA A 67 20.67 -13.73 -29.99
N THR A 68 20.48 -13.32 -31.23
CA THR A 68 19.53 -12.21 -31.54
C THR A 68 18.18 -12.42 -32.31
N ALA A 69 17.11 -12.82 -33.00
CA ALA A 69 15.93 -11.96 -33.18
C ALA A 69 15.45 -11.88 -34.65
N HIS A 70 14.61 -10.85 -34.87
CA HIS A 70 14.56 -9.99 -36.05
C HIS A 70 13.46 -10.29 -37.05
N ALA A 71 12.30 -9.69 -36.82
CA ALA A 71 12.01 -8.31 -37.21
C ALA A 71 11.58 -8.29 -38.67
N SER A 72 10.26 -8.47 -38.81
CA SER A 72 9.79 -9.50 -39.72
C SER A 72 8.34 -9.27 -40.08
N GLY A 73 8.10 -8.13 -40.71
CA GLY A 73 6.79 -7.64 -41.09
C GLY A 73 5.93 -8.47 -42.07
N LEU A 74 4.81 -9.10 -41.62
CA LEU A 74 3.47 -8.74 -42.19
C LEU A 74 3.02 -7.38 -41.61
N LEU A 75 4.05 -6.58 -41.35
CA LEU A 75 4.25 -5.83 -40.14
C LEU A 75 3.73 -6.63 -38.87
N GLY A 76 4.33 -7.62 -38.12
CA GLY A 76 5.59 -8.43 -38.11
C GLY A 76 6.00 -9.27 -36.84
N ALA A 77 6.52 -10.52 -36.89
CA ALA A 77 6.73 -11.40 -35.67
C ALA A 77 8.08 -12.19 -35.51
N ALA A 78 8.65 -12.29 -34.29
CA ALA A 78 9.98 -12.88 -33.99
C ALA A 78 10.11 -13.64 -32.64
N PHE A 79 11.01 -14.64 -32.58
CA PHE A 79 11.31 -15.48 -31.41
C PHE A 79 12.83 -15.67 -31.22
N ALA A 80 13.31 -15.78 -29.97
CA ALA A 80 14.72 -16.09 -29.69
C ALA A 80 14.96 -16.83 -28.36
N VAL A 81 16.00 -17.67 -28.31
CA VAL A 81 16.33 -18.54 -27.17
C VAL A 81 17.86 -18.66 -26.93
N GLY A 82 18.38 -17.88 -25.96
CA GLY A 82 19.60 -18.16 -25.17
C GLY A 82 21.05 -17.98 -25.72
N THR A 83 21.51 -16.76 -26.05
CA THR A 83 22.72 -16.10 -25.45
C THR A 83 22.69 -14.61 -25.76
N ASN A 84 22.92 -13.76 -24.79
CA ASN A 84 22.02 -13.85 -23.66
C ASN A 84 20.85 -12.98 -24.17
N SER A 85 19.81 -13.68 -24.63
CA SER A 85 19.02 -13.47 -25.86
C SER A 85 18.47 -12.09 -26.17
N ALA A 86 18.17 -11.87 -27.44
CA ALA A 86 17.22 -10.85 -27.87
C ALA A 86 16.24 -11.39 -28.92
N ALA A 87 14.98 -10.96 -28.88
CA ALA A 87 13.95 -11.14 -29.90
C ALA A 87 13.28 -9.78 -30.19
N THR A 88 13.35 -9.31 -31.43
CA THR A 88 12.91 -7.96 -31.81
C THR A 88 12.04 -8.00 -33.05
N THR A 89 11.00 -7.18 -33.11
CA THR A 89 10.22 -6.89 -34.32
C THR A 89 9.57 -5.50 -34.26
N GLY A 90 9.27 -4.92 -35.43
CA GLY A 90 8.98 -3.49 -35.59
C GLY A 90 7.92 -3.21 -36.64
N ASP A 91 6.83 -2.63 -36.14
CA ASP A 91 5.50 -2.41 -36.73
C ASP A 91 4.89 -3.62 -37.45
N ALA A 92 3.58 -3.76 -37.54
CA ALA A 92 2.48 -3.02 -36.93
C ALA A 92 1.79 -4.02 -35.99
N PHE A 93 1.35 -5.15 -36.50
CA PHE A 93 0.81 -6.26 -35.74
C PHE A 93 1.95 -7.20 -35.31
N THR A 94 2.61 -6.91 -34.17
CA THR A 94 3.92 -7.50 -33.85
C THR A 94 3.99 -8.36 -32.60
N VAL A 95 4.76 -9.45 -32.67
CA VAL A 95 5.00 -10.35 -31.53
C VAL A 95 6.49 -10.63 -31.39
N ALA A 96 7.07 -10.38 -30.22
CA ALA A 96 8.46 -10.69 -29.88
C ALA A 96 8.50 -11.59 -28.64
N THR A 97 9.18 -12.73 -28.71
CA THR A 97 9.37 -13.59 -27.52
C THR A 97 10.84 -13.95 -27.31
N ALA A 98 11.43 -13.50 -26.20
CA ALA A 98 12.81 -13.76 -25.80
C ALA A 98 12.85 -14.69 -24.58
N LEU A 99 13.36 -15.90 -24.76
CA LEU A 99 13.39 -16.95 -23.74
C LEU A 99 14.82 -17.18 -23.22
N GLY A 100 15.02 -16.90 -21.94
CA GLY A 100 16.25 -17.24 -21.23
C GLY A 100 17.41 -16.30 -21.56
N ASP A 101 18.23 -16.09 -20.53
CA ASP A 101 19.52 -15.41 -20.56
C ASP A 101 19.43 -13.93 -21.00
N GLY A 102 19.80 -12.93 -20.18
CA GLY A 102 19.95 -11.51 -20.62
C GLY A 102 18.80 -10.88 -21.41
N SER A 103 17.58 -11.40 -21.26
CA SER A 103 16.68 -11.62 -22.40
C SER A 103 15.88 -10.38 -22.85
N VAL A 104 16.04 -9.91 -24.07
CA VAL A 104 15.38 -8.70 -24.58
C VAL A 104 14.29 -9.01 -25.61
N ALA A 105 13.02 -8.96 -25.22
CA ALA A 105 11.88 -8.95 -26.14
C ALA A 105 11.50 -7.49 -26.51
N THR A 106 11.35 -7.19 -27.80
CA THR A 106 10.90 -5.86 -28.27
C THR A 106 9.93 -6.01 -29.45
N ALA A 107 8.66 -5.60 -29.28
CA ALA A 107 7.65 -5.64 -30.32
C ALA A 107 6.97 -4.26 -30.44
N ASN A 108 7.56 -3.39 -31.27
CA ASN A 108 6.94 -2.10 -31.56
C ASN A 108 5.82 -2.36 -32.58
N GLY A 109 4.60 -1.85 -32.35
CA GLY A 109 3.44 -2.22 -33.13
C GLY A 109 2.06 -1.70 -32.71
N LEU A 110 1.24 -1.42 -33.73
CA LEU A 110 -0.24 -1.41 -33.74
C LEU A 110 -0.93 -2.59 -33.01
N PHE A 111 -0.34 -3.79 -32.98
CA PHE A 111 -0.62 -4.84 -32.00
C PHE A 111 0.71 -5.38 -31.46
N GLY A 112 1.49 -4.56 -30.75
CA GLY A 112 2.78 -4.94 -30.18
C GLY A 112 2.66 -5.82 -28.94
N ILE A 113 3.19 -7.04 -29.00
CA ILE A 113 3.23 -8.02 -27.91
C ILE A 113 4.68 -8.46 -27.65
N ALA A 114 5.30 -7.97 -26.58
CA ALA A 114 6.62 -8.43 -26.15
C ALA A 114 6.50 -9.37 -24.95
N THR A 115 7.14 -10.53 -25.02
CA THR A 115 7.17 -11.53 -23.94
C THR A 115 8.61 -11.94 -23.65
N GLN A 116 9.08 -11.61 -22.46
CA GLN A 116 10.39 -11.98 -21.93
C GLN A 116 10.21 -13.06 -20.87
N LEU A 117 11.14 -14.02 -20.84
CA LEU A 117 11.29 -14.96 -19.72
C LEU A 117 12.77 -15.07 -19.31
N GLY A 118 13.02 -15.16 -18.00
CA GLY A 118 14.35 -15.24 -17.39
C GLY A 118 14.73 -14.02 -16.52
N PRO A 119 15.90 -14.03 -15.87
CA PRO A 119 16.43 -12.88 -15.14
C PRO A 119 17.16 -11.89 -16.06
N ASN A 120 17.21 -10.61 -15.65
CA ASN A 120 17.96 -9.53 -16.31
C ASN A 120 17.54 -9.29 -17.76
N GLY A 121 16.23 -9.21 -18.01
CA GLY A 121 15.68 -9.07 -19.36
C GLY A 121 14.64 -7.96 -19.51
N SER A 122 14.44 -7.50 -20.74
CA SER A 122 13.46 -6.46 -21.07
C SER A 122 12.30 -7.01 -21.89
N ALA A 123 11.09 -6.51 -21.66
CA ALA A 123 9.96 -6.65 -22.59
C ALA A 123 9.39 -5.27 -22.93
N THR A 124 9.57 -4.83 -24.17
CA THR A 124 9.22 -3.47 -24.61
C THR A 124 8.30 -3.48 -25.82
N THR A 125 7.22 -2.68 -25.79
CA THR A 125 6.33 -2.43 -26.92
C THR A 125 5.97 -0.95 -27.01
N ALA A 126 5.75 -0.45 -28.23
CA ALA A 126 5.36 0.94 -28.50
C ALA A 126 4.64 1.04 -29.85
N GLY A 127 3.63 1.91 -29.97
CA GLY A 127 3.08 2.29 -31.29
C GLY A 127 4.02 3.25 -32.03
N SER A 128 3.73 3.52 -33.32
CA SER A 128 4.54 4.45 -34.14
C SER A 128 3.94 5.85 -34.31
N GLY A 129 2.74 6.12 -33.80
CA GLY A 129 2.18 7.46 -33.67
C GLY A 129 1.64 8.07 -34.97
N LEU A 130 1.58 7.28 -36.05
CA LEU A 130 0.98 7.68 -37.32
C LEU A 130 -0.55 7.54 -37.27
N LEU A 131 -1.26 8.26 -38.14
CA LEU A 131 -2.71 8.10 -38.31
C LEU A 131 -3.02 6.67 -38.79
N GLY A 132 -3.67 5.89 -37.92
CA GLY A 132 -3.92 4.46 -38.10
C GLY A 132 -3.00 3.55 -37.27
N ASN A 133 -1.96 4.07 -36.63
CA ASN A 133 -1.05 3.32 -35.75
C ASN A 133 -0.82 3.98 -34.36
N PRO A 134 -1.82 3.96 -33.46
CA PRO A 134 -1.61 4.28 -32.04
C PRO A 134 -0.78 3.22 -31.30
N GLY A 135 -0.90 1.95 -31.70
CA GLY A 135 -0.42 0.81 -30.92
C GLY A 135 -1.56 0.02 -30.27
N PHE A 136 -1.24 -1.19 -29.85
CA PHE A 136 -1.99 -1.96 -28.86
C PHE A 136 -0.97 -2.86 -28.17
N ASN A 137 -0.57 -2.45 -26.97
CA ASN A 137 0.71 -2.81 -26.39
C ASN A 137 0.49 -3.78 -25.22
N ILE A 138 1.04 -4.98 -25.33
CA ILE A 138 1.14 -5.95 -24.24
C ILE A 138 2.62 -6.25 -24.00
N ALA A 139 3.11 -5.98 -22.79
CA ALA A 139 4.49 -6.30 -22.41
C ALA A 139 4.49 -7.24 -21.20
N LEU A 140 5.07 -8.43 -21.35
CA LEU A 140 5.16 -9.47 -20.32
C LEU A 140 6.61 -9.81 -20.02
N ASN A 141 6.97 -9.93 -18.75
CA ASN A 141 8.26 -10.38 -18.26
C ASN A 141 8.04 -11.40 -17.15
N VAL A 142 8.73 -12.54 -17.20
CA VAL A 142 8.64 -13.60 -16.20
C VAL A 142 10.04 -13.90 -15.66
N THR A 143 10.35 -13.30 -14.52
CA THR A 143 11.57 -13.63 -13.78
C THR A 143 11.40 -14.98 -13.08
N THR A 144 12.49 -15.74 -12.94
CA THR A 144 12.45 -17.02 -12.21
C THR A 144 12.25 -16.78 -10.71
N PRO A 145 11.39 -17.55 -10.01
CA PRO A 145 11.28 -17.47 -8.57
C PRO A 145 12.63 -17.69 -7.88
N ASN A 146 12.99 -16.80 -6.96
CA ASN A 146 14.29 -16.75 -6.27
C ASN A 146 15.49 -16.36 -7.15
N ALA A 147 15.28 -15.67 -8.28
CA ALA A 147 16.34 -14.84 -8.86
C ALA A 147 16.91 -13.85 -7.82
N GLY A 148 18.15 -13.40 -8.04
CA GLY A 148 18.74 -12.32 -7.26
C GLY A 148 18.06 -10.97 -7.54
N ALA A 149 18.68 -9.87 -7.09
CA ALA A 149 18.31 -8.57 -7.64
C ALA A 149 18.64 -8.57 -9.14
N THR A 150 17.63 -8.30 -9.97
CA THR A 150 17.75 -8.31 -11.44
C THR A 150 17.56 -6.92 -12.01
N SER A 151 18.26 -6.62 -13.10
CA SER A 151 17.99 -5.46 -13.96
C SER A 151 17.01 -5.86 -15.07
N SER A 152 15.72 -6.02 -14.73
CA SER A 152 14.67 -6.43 -15.69
C SER A 152 13.60 -5.37 -15.86
N SER A 153 13.22 -5.08 -17.11
CA SER A 153 12.29 -3.99 -17.43
C SER A 153 11.10 -4.45 -18.25
N VAL A 154 9.98 -3.75 -18.10
CA VAL A 154 8.74 -4.02 -18.83
C VAL A 154 8.12 -2.69 -19.23
N THR A 155 7.79 -2.49 -20.49
CA THR A 155 7.24 -1.22 -20.98
C THR A 155 6.24 -1.49 -22.09
N ALA A 156 4.98 -1.11 -21.87
CA ALA A 156 3.92 -1.12 -22.86
C ALA A 156 3.53 0.31 -23.22
N GLY A 157 3.79 0.74 -24.45
CA GLY A 157 3.45 2.08 -24.94
C GLY A 157 4.65 3.00 -25.11
N GLY A 158 4.53 3.83 -26.14
CA GLY A 158 5.47 4.84 -26.61
C GLY A 158 4.78 5.71 -27.67
N THR A 159 5.52 6.61 -28.31
CA THR A 159 5.02 7.72 -29.17
C THR A 159 3.79 7.36 -30.02
N GLY A 160 2.61 7.78 -29.54
CA GLY A 160 1.30 7.41 -30.10
C GLY A 160 0.32 6.99 -29.00
N GLY A 161 0.79 6.14 -28.08
CA GLY A 161 -0.01 5.52 -27.01
C GLY A 161 -0.98 4.49 -27.57
N GLY A 162 -0.96 3.24 -27.08
CA GLY A 162 -1.78 2.20 -27.72
C GLY A 162 -2.14 1.00 -26.87
N GLY A 163 -3.40 0.87 -26.42
CA GLY A 163 -4.00 -0.26 -25.69
C GLY A 163 -3.36 -0.71 -24.36
N ASN A 164 -2.12 -0.29 -24.10
CA ASN A 164 -1.18 -0.61 -23.04
C ASN A 164 -1.72 -1.39 -21.82
N ILE A 165 -1.25 -2.63 -21.70
CA ILE A 165 -1.07 -3.28 -20.40
C ILE A 165 0.34 -3.88 -20.30
N ALA A 166 1.06 -3.57 -19.21
CA ALA A 166 2.34 -4.21 -18.90
C ALA A 166 2.22 -5.22 -17.74
N LEU A 167 3.14 -6.18 -17.64
CA LEU A 167 3.11 -7.28 -16.67
C LEU A 167 4.52 -7.83 -16.35
N ASN A 168 4.99 -7.70 -15.11
CA ASN A 168 6.04 -8.56 -14.55
C ASN A 168 5.44 -9.64 -13.65
N LEU A 169 6.05 -10.83 -13.68
CA LEU A 169 5.93 -11.87 -12.66
C LEU A 169 7.30 -12.06 -11.97
N PHE A 170 7.31 -12.09 -10.63
CA PHE A 170 8.41 -12.44 -9.73
C PHE A 170 9.74 -11.67 -9.85
N GLY A 171 9.80 -10.55 -10.58
CA GLY A 171 11.01 -9.72 -10.66
C GLY A 171 11.44 -9.18 -9.30
N THR A 172 12.72 -8.95 -9.06
CA THR A 172 13.20 -8.35 -7.79
C THR A 172 14.24 -7.27 -8.06
N GLY A 173 13.94 -6.03 -7.67
CA GLY A 173 14.81 -4.88 -7.84
C GLY A 173 15.94 -4.81 -6.80
N THR A 174 16.93 -4.00 -7.11
CA THR A 174 18.00 -3.56 -6.20
C THR A 174 17.46 -2.44 -5.32
N ALA A 175 17.61 -2.56 -4.00
CA ALA A 175 17.17 -1.53 -3.08
C ALA A 175 17.92 -0.20 -3.34
N GLY A 176 17.15 0.87 -3.60
CA GLY A 176 17.69 2.19 -3.93
C GLY A 176 17.90 2.47 -5.42
N ASP A 177 17.74 1.48 -6.32
CA ASP A 177 17.79 1.69 -7.78
C ASP A 177 16.39 1.59 -8.41
N PRO A 178 15.76 2.72 -8.80
CA PRO A 178 14.44 2.74 -9.40
C PRO A 178 14.36 2.10 -10.80
N ASN A 179 15.50 1.81 -11.44
CA ASN A 179 15.56 1.24 -12.79
C ASN A 179 15.79 -0.28 -12.79
N SER A 180 16.12 -0.86 -11.63
CA SER A 180 16.45 -2.28 -11.49
C SER A 180 15.27 -3.19 -11.87
N MET A 181 14.12 -3.00 -11.23
CA MET A 181 12.85 -3.60 -11.66
C MET A 181 11.83 -2.50 -11.88
N ARG A 182 11.51 -2.23 -13.15
CA ARG A 182 10.52 -1.22 -13.51
C ARG A 182 9.54 -1.74 -14.55
N VAL A 183 8.25 -1.58 -14.26
CA VAL A 183 7.16 -1.88 -15.19
C VAL A 183 6.36 -0.63 -15.49
N VAL A 184 6.07 -0.38 -16.76
CA VAL A 184 5.45 0.86 -17.23
C VAL A 184 4.36 0.57 -18.27
N ALA A 185 3.20 1.23 -18.16
CA ALA A 185 2.29 1.41 -19.29
C ALA A 185 2.07 2.90 -19.60
N ASN A 186 2.41 3.34 -20.81
CA ASN A 186 2.57 4.75 -21.20
C ASN A 186 1.41 5.28 -22.05
N GLY A 187 0.25 5.56 -21.45
CA GLY A 187 -0.83 6.38 -22.01
C GLY A 187 -1.69 5.84 -23.16
N LEU A 188 -2.32 4.65 -23.05
CA LEU A 188 -3.59 4.32 -23.74
C LEU A 188 -4.17 2.97 -23.28
N LEU A 189 -5.45 2.80 -22.93
CA LEU A 189 -6.07 3.71 -21.98
C LEU A 189 -5.13 3.70 -20.73
N ASP A 190 -4.94 2.57 -20.02
CA ASP A 190 -3.66 2.04 -19.44
C ASP A 190 -3.86 1.00 -18.28
N ILE A 191 -3.03 -0.05 -18.12
CA ILE A 191 -2.89 -0.84 -16.84
C ILE A 191 -1.45 -1.38 -16.66
N ALA A 192 -1.02 -1.71 -15.43
CA ALA A 192 0.14 -2.58 -15.23
C ALA A 192 0.11 -3.55 -14.00
N SER A 193 0.55 -4.79 -14.22
CA SER A 193 1.70 -5.48 -13.62
C SER A 193 1.98 -5.74 -12.12
N ASN A 194 2.91 -6.71 -11.96
CA ASN A 194 3.82 -7.04 -10.85
C ASN A 194 3.32 -8.08 -9.83
N TRP A 195 3.53 -9.35 -10.16
CA TRP A 195 3.06 -10.50 -9.38
C TRP A 195 4.24 -11.07 -8.60
N GLY A 196 4.46 -10.58 -7.38
CA GLY A 196 5.66 -10.87 -6.58
C GLY A 196 6.82 -9.89 -6.78
N GLY A 197 7.78 -9.94 -5.85
CA GLY A 197 9.04 -9.22 -5.97
C GLY A 197 9.50 -8.50 -4.71
N ARG A 198 10.50 -7.63 -4.85
CA ARG A 198 10.88 -6.62 -3.85
C ARG A 198 11.52 -5.43 -4.54
N ASN A 199 11.31 -4.22 -4.03
CA ASN A 199 11.90 -2.99 -4.58
C ASN A 199 11.50 -2.69 -6.04
N ASN A 200 10.37 -3.22 -6.52
CA ASN A 200 9.93 -3.02 -7.90
C ASN A 200 9.15 -1.71 -8.04
N ILE A 201 9.42 -0.95 -9.11
CA ILE A 201 8.57 0.18 -9.52
C ILE A 201 7.54 -0.31 -10.52
N VAL A 202 6.29 0.11 -10.32
CA VAL A 202 5.24 -0.04 -11.31
C VAL A 202 4.51 1.28 -11.48
N GLU A 203 4.39 1.64 -12.74
CA GLU A 203 3.71 2.83 -13.19
C GLU A 203 2.74 2.45 -14.32
N SER A 204 1.61 3.13 -14.37
CA SER A 204 1.04 3.44 -15.68
C SER A 204 0.51 4.86 -15.70
N GLY A 205 0.14 5.32 -16.89
CA GLY A 205 -0.08 6.73 -17.14
C GLY A 205 1.20 7.55 -17.25
N SER A 206 1.00 8.79 -17.66
CA SER A 206 2.05 9.78 -17.84
C SER A 206 1.50 11.16 -17.52
N SER A 207 2.35 12.00 -16.93
CA SER A 207 2.10 13.43 -16.71
C SER A 207 2.44 14.29 -17.93
N SER A 208 3.22 13.76 -18.89
CA SER A 208 3.67 14.44 -20.11
C SER A 208 2.96 13.98 -21.39
N SER A 209 2.18 12.89 -21.31
CA SER A 209 1.37 12.36 -22.40
C SER A 209 0.01 12.01 -21.80
N SER A 210 -1.04 12.74 -22.17
CA SER A 210 -2.34 12.75 -21.51
C SER A 210 -2.90 11.34 -21.28
N SER A 211 -2.65 10.78 -20.09
CA SER A 211 -3.08 9.42 -19.76
C SER A 211 -4.59 9.34 -19.76
N ILE A 212 -5.10 8.12 -19.90
CA ILE A 212 -6.49 7.97 -20.31
C ILE A 212 -7.14 6.83 -19.51
N ILE A 213 -7.92 7.20 -18.49
CA ILE A 213 -8.59 6.30 -17.53
C ILE A 213 -7.62 5.59 -16.55
N ASN A 214 -6.75 4.72 -17.08
CA ASN A 214 -5.73 3.89 -16.41
C ASN A 214 -6.26 2.83 -15.36
N LEU A 215 -5.53 2.04 -14.52
CA LEU A 215 -4.10 1.94 -14.09
C LEU A 215 -3.70 0.56 -13.52
N ALA A 216 -2.44 0.50 -13.09
CA ALA A 216 -1.66 -0.52 -12.39
C ALA A 216 -1.67 -0.58 -10.84
N THR A 217 -1.65 -1.79 -10.28
CA THR A 217 -0.40 -2.43 -9.76
C THR A 217 -0.74 -3.52 -8.74
N ASN A 218 0.06 -4.57 -8.77
CA ASN A 218 -0.23 -5.86 -8.19
C ASN A 218 0.67 -6.21 -6.96
N ILE A 219 0.79 -7.50 -6.68
CA ILE A 219 0.42 -8.15 -5.43
C ILE A 219 1.57 -9.01 -4.92
N PHE A 220 1.81 -8.93 -3.60
CA PHE A 220 2.84 -9.60 -2.82
C PHE A 220 4.28 -9.16 -3.14
N GLY A 221 5.06 -9.01 -2.08
CA GLY A 221 6.39 -8.40 -2.14
C GLY A 221 6.49 -7.15 -1.28
N ASN A 222 7.73 -6.74 -0.97
CA ASN A 222 8.00 -5.63 -0.05
C ASN A 222 8.80 -4.51 -0.73
N ASN A 223 8.70 -3.29 -0.21
CA ASN A 223 9.36 -2.08 -0.76
C ASN A 223 8.95 -1.71 -2.21
N ASN A 224 7.84 -2.21 -2.76
CA ASN A 224 7.46 -1.87 -4.13
C ASN A 224 6.83 -0.47 -4.20
N SER A 225 7.10 0.27 -5.28
CA SER A 225 6.46 1.56 -5.56
C SER A 225 5.38 1.37 -6.59
N VAL A 226 4.13 1.42 -6.13
CA VAL A 226 2.95 1.55 -6.99
C VAL A 226 2.66 3.04 -7.17
N THR A 227 2.79 3.53 -8.40
CA THR A 227 2.56 4.95 -8.68
C THR A 227 1.67 5.12 -9.90
N ALA A 228 0.75 6.09 -9.80
CA ALA A 228 -0.30 6.29 -10.78
C ALA A 228 -0.43 7.76 -11.18
N GLN A 229 -0.48 8.05 -12.48
CA GLN A 229 -0.09 9.37 -13.03
C GLN A 229 -0.96 9.82 -14.24
N GLY A 230 -1.29 11.12 -14.32
CA GLY A 230 -2.19 11.69 -15.35
C GLY A 230 -3.66 11.75 -14.93
N GLY A 231 -4.57 11.13 -15.69
CA GLY A 231 -5.85 10.60 -15.18
C GLY A 231 -7.11 10.85 -16.01
N ILE A 232 -7.99 9.83 -16.10
CA ILE A 232 -9.42 10.02 -16.46
C ILE A 232 -10.42 9.01 -15.80
N PHE A 233 -10.05 8.01 -14.96
CA PHE A 233 -10.95 7.40 -13.94
C PHE A 233 -10.17 6.52 -12.94
N ASN A 234 -9.58 7.18 -11.94
CA ASN A 234 -8.27 6.79 -11.47
C ASN A 234 -8.11 5.65 -10.43
N TRP A 235 -7.68 4.48 -10.90
CA TRP A 235 -6.45 3.82 -10.41
C TRP A 235 -6.50 3.04 -9.05
N ALA A 236 -5.73 1.95 -8.94
CA ALA A 236 -5.80 0.98 -7.83
C ALA A 236 -4.44 0.32 -7.51
N THR A 237 -4.34 -0.52 -6.47
CA THR A 237 -3.04 -0.97 -5.93
C THR A 237 -3.08 -2.27 -5.09
N ASN A 238 -1.89 -2.90 -4.99
CA ASN A 238 -1.36 -3.94 -4.08
C ASN A 238 -2.30 -4.57 -3.04
N LEU A 239 -2.17 -5.89 -2.96
CA LEU A 239 -2.93 -6.75 -2.08
C LEU A 239 -2.08 -7.36 -0.97
N LEU A 240 -0.74 -7.47 -1.06
CA LEU A 240 0.08 -8.18 -0.07
C LEU A 240 1.47 -7.56 0.13
N GLY A 241 1.99 -7.65 1.36
CA GLY A 241 3.39 -7.38 1.71
C GLY A 241 3.61 -6.05 2.42
N ASP A 242 4.83 -5.84 2.89
CA ASP A 242 5.19 -4.72 3.77
C ASP A 242 5.91 -3.58 3.03
N THR A 243 5.92 -2.39 3.63
CA THR A 243 6.73 -1.23 3.20
C THR A 243 6.53 -0.77 1.75
N ASN A 244 5.40 -1.11 1.12
CA ASN A 244 5.08 -0.67 -0.25
C ASN A 244 4.49 0.76 -0.26
N THR A 245 4.84 1.55 -1.28
CA THR A 245 4.23 2.85 -1.57
C THR A 245 3.11 2.67 -2.59
N VAL A 246 2.00 3.39 -2.39
CA VAL A 246 0.69 3.06 -2.96
C VAL A 246 -0.04 4.36 -3.36
N ALA A 247 0.38 4.98 -4.47
CA ALA A 247 0.11 6.41 -4.72
C ALA A 247 -0.63 6.72 -6.03
N THR A 248 -1.52 7.72 -5.98
CA THR A 248 -2.17 8.34 -7.14
C THR A 248 -1.99 9.85 -7.18
N ASN A 249 -1.46 10.35 -8.30
CA ASN A 249 -1.24 11.76 -8.59
C ASN A 249 -2.01 12.20 -9.85
N GLY A 250 -3.26 12.64 -9.69
CA GLY A 250 -4.15 12.91 -10.83
C GLY A 250 -5.59 13.28 -10.51
N SER A 251 -6.35 13.58 -11.57
CA SER A 251 -7.75 14.02 -11.46
C SER A 251 -8.75 13.01 -12.05
N LEU A 252 -9.98 13.04 -11.53
CA LEU A 252 -11.20 12.31 -11.97
C LEU A 252 -10.97 10.81 -12.28
N VAL A 253 -11.30 9.77 -11.50
CA VAL A 253 -11.85 9.53 -10.16
C VAL A 253 -11.20 8.26 -9.58
N ASN A 254 -10.06 8.50 -8.94
CA ASN A 254 -9.46 7.95 -7.72
C ASN A 254 -10.03 6.68 -7.01
N THR A 255 -9.30 5.87 -6.21
CA THR A 255 -7.85 5.72 -5.96
C THR A 255 -7.50 4.43 -5.17
N ALA A 256 -6.24 3.97 -5.31
CA ALA A 256 -5.34 3.20 -4.41
C ALA A 256 -5.87 2.46 -3.17
N SER A 257 -5.30 1.27 -2.97
CA SER A 257 -5.63 0.33 -1.90
C SER A 257 -4.39 -0.43 -1.43
N ASN A 258 -4.29 -0.74 -0.14
CA ASN A 258 -3.49 -1.85 0.35
C ASN A 258 -4.45 -2.91 0.92
N LEU A 259 -4.40 -4.17 0.48
CA LEU A 259 -5.32 -5.19 1.03
C LEU A 259 -4.78 -5.89 2.28
N PHE A 260 -3.53 -6.36 2.27
CA PHE A 260 -2.87 -7.08 3.35
C PHE A 260 -1.40 -6.59 3.49
N GLY A 261 -0.90 -6.43 4.72
CA GLY A 261 0.50 -6.12 5.02
C GLY A 261 0.71 -4.83 5.82
N SER A 262 1.95 -4.57 6.26
CA SER A 262 2.28 -3.56 7.26
C SER A 262 3.23 -2.48 6.75
N ASN A 263 3.17 -1.28 7.35
CA ASN A 263 4.01 -0.12 7.02
C ASN A 263 3.88 0.39 5.56
N ASN A 264 2.78 0.07 4.87
CA ASN A 264 2.51 0.54 3.51
C ASN A 264 1.96 1.98 3.52
N THR A 265 2.21 2.75 2.46
CA THR A 265 1.79 4.17 2.35
C THR A 265 0.83 4.39 1.17
N VAL A 266 -0.47 4.36 1.46
CA VAL A 266 -1.60 4.59 0.55
C VAL A 266 -1.89 6.10 0.44
N THR A 267 -1.76 6.70 -0.74
CA THR A 267 -1.88 8.15 -0.93
C THR A 267 -2.71 8.53 -2.16
N THR A 268 -3.59 9.52 -2.00
CA THR A 268 -4.33 10.19 -3.08
C THR A 268 -3.95 11.65 -3.13
N THR A 269 -3.78 12.18 -4.35
CA THR A 269 -3.49 13.59 -4.62
C THR A 269 -4.27 14.03 -5.85
N GLY A 270 -5.27 14.89 -5.63
CA GLY A 270 -6.13 15.45 -6.69
C GLY A 270 -7.62 15.32 -6.38
N GLY A 271 -8.46 15.47 -7.42
CA GLY A 271 -9.91 15.33 -7.35
C GLY A 271 -10.46 14.94 -8.71
N TYR A 272 -11.50 14.14 -8.85
CA TYR A 272 -12.74 14.14 -8.08
C TYR A 272 -12.94 12.80 -7.34
N ALA A 273 -13.88 12.73 -6.40
CA ALA A 273 -14.34 11.51 -5.72
C ALA A 273 -13.25 10.50 -5.23
N ASN A 274 -12.29 10.96 -4.41
CA ASN A 274 -11.20 10.12 -3.89
C ASN A 274 -11.66 8.97 -2.98
N TRP A 275 -11.18 7.75 -3.22
CA TRP A 275 -11.20 6.66 -2.23
C TRP A 275 -9.77 6.26 -1.85
N ALA A 276 -9.54 5.84 -0.61
CA ALA A 276 -8.27 5.30 -0.14
C ALA A 276 -8.54 4.25 0.93
N ARG A 277 -7.85 3.11 0.90
CA ARG A 277 -8.05 2.07 1.92
C ARG A 277 -6.80 1.25 2.25
N ASN A 278 -6.59 0.97 3.53
CA ASN A 278 -5.95 -0.27 3.98
C ASN A 278 -7.04 -1.26 4.40
N ILE A 279 -6.85 -2.57 4.15
CA ILE A 279 -7.79 -3.60 4.64
C ILE A 279 -7.23 -4.45 5.78
N LEU A 280 -5.98 -4.89 5.78
CA LEU A 280 -5.41 -5.71 6.85
C LEU A 280 -3.94 -5.42 7.08
N GLY A 281 -3.57 -4.92 8.27
CA GLY A 281 -2.18 -4.87 8.72
C GLY A 281 -1.85 -3.64 9.57
N ASN A 282 -0.58 -3.53 9.98
CA ASN A 282 -0.18 -2.60 11.03
C ASN A 282 0.69 -1.45 10.48
N GLY A 283 0.65 -0.28 11.12
CA GLY A 283 1.54 0.85 10.79
C GLY A 283 1.35 1.46 9.39
N ASN A 284 0.29 1.12 8.66
CA ASN A 284 0.04 1.66 7.33
C ASN A 284 -0.43 3.11 7.41
N THR A 285 -0.01 3.96 6.47
CA THR A 285 -0.53 5.32 6.30
C THR A 285 -1.49 5.35 5.12
N VAL A 286 -2.66 5.96 5.28
CA VAL A 286 -3.72 6.06 4.27
C VAL A 286 -4.18 7.51 4.21
N THR A 287 -3.99 8.20 3.09
CA THR A 287 -4.14 9.67 3.00
C THR A 287 -4.83 10.11 1.72
N ILE A 288 -5.82 11.00 1.82
CA ILE A 288 -6.41 11.76 0.70
C ILE A 288 -5.95 13.21 0.75
N THR A 289 -5.46 13.75 -0.36
CA THR A 289 -5.06 15.16 -0.52
C THR A 289 -5.85 15.83 -1.65
N GLY A 290 -6.59 16.90 -1.33
CA GLY A 290 -7.50 17.57 -2.28
C GLY A 290 -8.89 16.93 -2.31
N GLY A 291 -9.53 16.93 -3.49
CA GLY A 291 -10.74 16.14 -3.74
C GLY A 291 -12.09 16.86 -3.60
N TYR A 292 -13.16 16.08 -3.84
CA TYR A 292 -14.57 16.52 -3.74
C TYR A 292 -15.41 15.58 -2.88
N ALA A 293 -15.31 14.26 -3.07
CA ALA A 293 -16.01 13.26 -2.28
C ALA A 293 -15.01 12.18 -1.84
N ASN A 294 -14.45 12.36 -0.65
CA ASN A 294 -13.27 11.68 -0.16
C ASN A 294 -13.66 10.55 0.82
N ALA A 295 -13.15 9.32 0.66
CA ALA A 295 -13.40 8.20 1.56
C ALA A 295 -12.12 7.41 1.91
N VAL A 296 -11.47 7.79 3.01
CA VAL A 296 -10.28 7.15 3.60
C VAL A 296 -10.72 6.01 4.53
N ARG A 297 -10.07 4.84 4.49
CA ARG A 297 -10.42 3.70 5.37
C ARG A 297 -9.19 2.90 5.85
N ASN A 298 -9.25 2.40 7.09
CA ASN A 298 -8.55 1.21 7.55
C ASN A 298 -9.59 0.18 7.97
N LEU A 299 -9.62 -1.00 7.36
CA LEU A 299 -10.57 -2.04 7.76
C LEU A 299 -10.08 -2.77 9.01
N PHE A 300 -8.88 -3.35 9.01
CA PHE A 300 -8.30 -4.05 10.15
C PHE A 300 -6.82 -3.71 10.38
N GLY A 301 -6.47 -3.45 11.63
CA GLY A 301 -5.10 -3.54 12.12
C GLY A 301 -4.74 -2.41 13.07
N SER A 302 -3.47 -2.34 13.47
CA SER A 302 -3.02 -1.49 14.57
C SER A 302 -1.94 -0.49 14.19
N GLY A 303 -1.99 0.72 14.75
CA GLY A 303 -1.04 1.79 14.50
C GLY A 303 -1.15 2.46 13.13
N ASN A 304 -2.25 2.26 12.40
CA ASN A 304 -2.45 2.85 11.07
C ASN A 304 -2.87 4.32 11.16
N THR A 305 -2.43 5.14 10.21
CA THR A 305 -2.90 6.52 10.02
C THR A 305 -3.88 6.59 8.85
N VAL A 306 -4.97 7.35 8.99
CA VAL A 306 -6.10 7.45 8.06
C VAL A 306 -6.49 8.94 7.95
N SER A 307 -5.99 9.69 6.97
CA SER A 307 -6.14 11.15 6.89
C SER A 307 -6.80 11.67 5.61
N SER A 308 -7.53 12.79 5.71
CA SER A 308 -8.04 13.57 4.56
C SER A 308 -7.76 15.06 4.72
N SER A 309 -7.05 15.64 3.75
CA SER A 309 -6.64 17.04 3.73
C SER A 309 -6.96 17.68 2.38
N GLY A 310 -8.18 18.21 2.25
CA GLY A 310 -8.61 18.98 1.07
C GLY A 310 -9.98 19.61 1.26
N GLY A 311 -10.27 20.68 0.52
CA GLY A 311 -11.53 21.43 0.58
C GLY A 311 -12.75 20.71 -0.04
N GLY A 312 -12.78 19.37 0.02
CA GLY A 312 -13.81 18.55 -0.61
C GLY A 312 -15.18 18.73 0.04
N TYR A 313 -16.23 18.61 -0.77
CA TYR A 313 -17.61 18.73 -0.32
C TYR A 313 -17.99 17.63 0.67
N GLY A 314 -17.52 16.40 0.50
CA GLY A 314 -17.67 15.32 1.47
C GLY A 314 -16.33 14.68 1.83
N ASN A 315 -16.06 14.47 3.12
CA ASN A 315 -14.96 13.64 3.60
C ASN A 315 -15.47 12.59 4.58
N THR A 316 -15.08 11.35 4.35
CA THR A 316 -15.29 10.22 5.25
C THR A 316 -13.91 9.62 5.55
N ALA A 317 -13.55 9.48 6.81
CA ALA A 317 -12.31 8.81 7.24
C ALA A 317 -12.69 7.74 8.25
N GLN A 318 -12.28 6.48 8.09
CA GLN A 318 -12.81 5.38 8.90
C GLN A 318 -11.71 4.44 9.38
N ASN A 319 -11.76 4.06 10.65
CA ASN A 319 -11.20 2.80 11.13
C ASN A 319 -12.36 1.81 11.36
N TRP A 320 -12.19 0.52 11.07
CA TRP A 320 -13.21 -0.49 11.38
C TRP A 320 -12.75 -1.49 12.44
N PHE A 321 -11.46 -1.85 12.55
CA PHE A 321 -10.95 -2.81 13.55
C PHE A 321 -9.49 -2.53 13.92
N GLY A 322 -9.05 -2.99 15.11
CA GLY A 322 -7.68 -2.86 15.62
C GLY A 322 -7.37 -1.61 16.45
N THR A 323 -6.10 -1.45 16.87
CA THR A 323 -5.69 -0.62 18.03
C THR A 323 -4.71 0.50 17.67
N GLY A 324 -4.81 1.68 18.28
CA GLY A 324 -3.81 2.74 18.14
C GLY A 324 -3.82 3.45 16.80
N ASN A 325 -4.90 3.33 16.02
CA ASN A 325 -5.03 3.98 14.72
C ASN A 325 -5.40 5.46 14.87
N ALA A 326 -4.87 6.33 14.02
CA ALA A 326 -5.24 7.74 13.93
C ALA A 326 -6.13 7.98 12.70
N VAL A 327 -7.29 8.60 12.89
CA VAL A 327 -8.27 8.94 11.84
C VAL A 327 -8.44 10.45 11.83
N THR A 328 -8.21 11.15 10.72
CA THR A 328 -8.16 12.61 10.69
C THR A 328 -8.80 13.18 9.42
N ILE A 329 -9.61 14.23 9.57
CA ILE A 329 -10.01 15.11 8.47
C ILE A 329 -9.59 16.53 8.88
N THR A 330 -8.95 17.26 7.98
CA THR A 330 -8.34 18.59 8.28
C THR A 330 -9.08 19.75 7.60
N ALA A 331 -9.82 19.47 6.52
CA ALA A 331 -10.62 20.44 5.78
C ALA A 331 -11.79 19.74 5.07
N GLY A 332 -12.80 20.51 4.64
CA GLY A 332 -13.91 20.01 3.82
C GLY A 332 -15.16 20.87 3.89
N ILE A 333 -16.32 20.26 3.65
CA ILE A 333 -17.67 20.81 3.91
C ILE A 333 -18.49 19.81 4.74
N TYR A 334 -18.62 18.54 4.34
CA TYR A 334 -19.37 17.51 5.09
C TYR A 334 -18.42 16.40 5.55
N ASN A 335 -17.96 16.46 6.80
CA ASN A 335 -16.90 15.58 7.30
C ASN A 335 -17.39 14.56 8.34
N ASN A 336 -16.88 13.33 8.24
CA ASN A 336 -17.26 12.19 9.09
C ASN A 336 -16.04 11.29 9.37
N ALA A 337 -15.45 11.39 10.57
CA ALA A 337 -14.37 10.48 10.99
C ALA A 337 -14.89 9.39 11.94
N THR A 338 -14.78 8.10 11.57
CA THR A 338 -15.37 6.98 12.31
C THR A 338 -14.35 5.96 12.82
N ASN A 339 -14.70 5.24 13.89
CA ASN A 339 -14.03 4.03 14.36
C ASN A 339 -15.06 2.96 14.75
N LEU A 340 -15.40 2.04 13.84
CA LEU A 340 -16.58 1.19 14.01
C LEU A 340 -16.38 0.10 15.08
N LEU A 341 -15.37 -0.76 14.96
CA LEU A 341 -15.08 -1.86 15.88
C LEU A 341 -13.57 -1.92 16.23
N GLY A 342 -12.86 -0.80 16.07
CA GLY A 342 -11.45 -0.69 16.39
C GLY A 342 -11.16 -0.54 17.87
N GLY A 343 -10.59 -1.62 18.43
CA GLY A 343 -9.82 -1.80 19.67
C GLY A 343 -9.30 -0.58 20.46
N ASN A 344 -8.12 -0.71 21.05
CA ASN A 344 -7.67 0.22 22.09
C ASN A 344 -6.84 1.39 21.53
N ASN A 345 -6.98 2.59 22.11
CA ASN A 345 -6.09 3.76 21.89
C ASN A 345 -6.19 4.48 20.52
N ASN A 346 -7.30 4.36 19.78
CA ASN A 346 -7.49 5.00 18.47
C ASN A 346 -7.87 6.49 18.59
N GLN A 347 -7.25 7.35 17.79
CA GLN A 347 -7.53 8.80 17.75
C GLN A 347 -8.40 9.14 16.54
N LEU A 348 -9.35 10.06 16.65
CA LEU A 348 -10.25 10.47 15.59
C LEU A 348 -10.46 11.99 15.58
N THR A 349 -10.25 12.65 14.45
CA THR A 349 -10.22 14.10 14.28
C THR A 349 -11.01 14.52 13.04
N SER A 350 -11.78 15.63 13.07
CA SER A 350 -12.50 16.15 11.88
C SER A 350 -12.73 17.67 11.90
N GLN A 351 -11.84 18.43 11.25
CA GLN A 351 -11.73 19.89 11.32
C GLN A 351 -12.19 20.61 10.04
N GLY A 352 -12.76 21.83 10.21
CA GLY A 352 -13.22 22.74 9.14
C GLY A 352 -14.44 22.25 8.35
N GLY A 353 -15.27 23.13 7.79
CA GLY A 353 -16.33 22.74 6.83
C GLY A 353 -17.74 22.47 7.38
N TYR A 354 -18.76 22.98 6.68
CA TYR A 354 -20.16 23.18 7.09
C TYR A 354 -20.94 22.08 7.85
N GLN A 355 -20.54 20.82 7.93
CA GLN A 355 -21.07 19.85 8.89
C GLN A 355 -19.97 18.84 9.23
N ASN A 356 -19.44 18.90 10.45
CA ASN A 356 -18.43 17.95 10.92
C ASN A 356 -18.98 16.99 11.96
N SER A 357 -18.54 15.74 11.89
CA SER A 357 -18.93 14.66 12.79
C SER A 357 -17.76 13.71 13.04
N VAL A 358 -17.73 13.13 14.24
CA VAL A 358 -16.89 11.98 14.56
C VAL A 358 -17.78 10.89 15.16
N PHE A 359 -17.35 9.64 15.10
CA PHE A 359 -18.06 8.52 15.69
C PHE A 359 -17.10 7.39 16.06
N ASN A 360 -17.36 6.67 17.12
CA ASN A 360 -16.55 5.54 17.58
C ASN A 360 -17.51 4.55 18.25
N PHE A 361 -17.26 3.23 18.18
CA PHE A 361 -18.32 2.27 18.53
C PHE A 361 -17.93 0.95 19.25
N ILE A 362 -16.87 0.19 18.86
CA ILE A 362 -16.30 -0.95 19.65
C ILE A 362 -14.73 -0.92 19.67
N GLY A 363 -14.07 -1.37 20.76
CA GLY A 363 -12.69 -1.00 21.21
C GLY A 363 -12.52 -0.47 22.67
N SER A 364 -11.57 0.45 22.95
CA SER A 364 -11.40 1.25 24.20
C SER A 364 -10.32 2.33 24.06
N ASN A 365 -10.08 3.17 25.07
CA ASN A 365 -9.08 4.25 25.15
C ASN A 365 -9.00 5.20 23.95
N ASN A 366 -10.04 5.24 23.12
CA ASN A 366 -10.04 6.05 21.92
C ASN A 366 -10.01 7.54 22.32
N VAL A 367 -9.73 8.47 21.41
CA VAL A 367 -9.78 9.93 21.62
C VAL A 367 -10.45 10.53 20.39
N LEU A 368 -11.55 11.26 20.56
CA LEU A 368 -12.31 11.82 19.44
C LEU A 368 -12.17 13.37 19.46
N THR A 369 -12.37 14.06 18.33
CA THR A 369 -12.34 15.54 18.17
C THR A 369 -12.94 15.94 16.82
N VAL A 370 -13.81 16.95 16.77
CA VAL A 370 -14.33 17.53 15.50
C VAL A 370 -14.18 19.05 15.58
N GLY A 371 -14.55 19.80 14.54
CA GLY A 371 -14.64 21.26 14.57
C GLY A 371 -13.33 21.96 14.23
N GLY A 372 -13.44 23.23 13.84
CA GLY A 372 -12.36 24.03 13.28
C GLY A 372 -12.94 25.19 12.46
N ALA A 373 -12.11 26.07 11.89
CA ALA A 373 -12.59 27.26 11.19
C ALA A 373 -13.73 26.95 10.19
N GLY A 374 -14.92 27.53 10.42
CA GLY A 374 -16.09 27.46 9.51
C GLY A 374 -16.91 26.16 9.46
N SER A 375 -17.06 25.38 10.55
CA SER A 375 -17.54 23.97 10.48
C SER A 375 -19.08 23.63 10.46
N ASN A 376 -19.98 24.61 10.39
CA ASN A 376 -21.46 24.58 10.57
C ASN A 376 -22.24 23.31 11.10
N TRP A 377 -21.88 22.57 12.15
CA TRP A 377 -20.83 22.70 13.19
C TRP A 377 -21.04 21.64 14.30
N ASN A 378 -21.55 20.44 13.95
CA ASN A 378 -22.38 19.65 14.88
C ASN A 378 -21.71 18.37 15.45
N TRP A 379 -21.13 18.54 16.64
CA TRP A 379 -19.90 17.91 17.15
C TRP A 379 -20.03 16.46 17.68
N ALA A 380 -20.24 15.45 16.81
CA ALA A 380 -20.64 14.09 17.21
C ALA A 380 -19.53 13.10 17.66
N LEU A 381 -19.91 12.03 18.39
CA LEU A 381 -19.07 10.97 19.01
C LEU A 381 -19.93 9.92 19.77
N ASN A 382 -19.48 8.66 19.93
CA ASN A 382 -19.78 7.81 21.11
C ASN A 382 -18.66 6.74 21.32
N ALA A 383 -18.84 5.79 22.23
CA ALA A 383 -19.43 4.44 22.12
C ALA A 383 -18.31 3.43 22.00
N LEU A 384 -18.39 2.40 22.84
CA LEU A 384 -17.39 2.18 23.90
C LEU A 384 -17.41 3.18 25.02
N SER A 385 -17.44 2.66 26.25
CA SER A 385 -16.37 2.64 27.28
C SER A 385 -15.18 1.72 26.88
N GLY A 386 -13.92 1.87 27.31
CA GLY A 386 -13.37 2.54 28.50
C GLY A 386 -12.09 3.39 28.27
N GLY A 387 -11.47 3.90 29.34
CA GLY A 387 -10.27 4.78 29.44
C GLY A 387 -10.03 5.95 28.47
N ASN A 388 -10.93 6.94 28.34
CA ASN A 388 -10.88 8.05 27.35
C ASN A 388 -12.23 8.80 27.29
N ASN A 389 -12.65 9.51 26.23
CA ASN A 389 -11.99 9.82 24.95
C ASN A 389 -11.58 11.30 24.77
N VAL A 390 -12.46 12.23 24.37
CA VAL A 390 -12.12 13.64 24.03
C VAL A 390 -13.25 14.27 23.17
N SER A 391 -13.31 15.58 22.88
CA SER A 391 -13.60 16.12 21.53
C SER A 391 -13.96 17.60 21.42
N ALA A 392 -14.86 18.14 22.26
CA ALA A 392 -15.54 19.40 21.93
C ALA A 392 -15.11 20.64 22.71
N GLY A 393 -15.26 21.77 22.01
CA GLY A 393 -14.73 23.09 22.34
C GLY A 393 -15.26 24.11 21.34
N GLY A 394 -14.42 24.97 20.77
CA GLY A 394 -14.83 25.96 19.75
C GLY A 394 -13.81 26.10 18.60
N ALA A 395 -13.94 27.06 17.68
CA ALA A 395 -14.95 28.11 17.53
C ALA A 395 -15.02 28.59 16.05
N GLY A 396 -16.08 29.26 15.57
CA GLY A 396 -17.34 29.60 16.26
C GLY A 396 -18.49 28.66 15.89
N GLY A 397 -18.85 27.76 16.81
CA GLY A 397 -19.89 26.74 16.65
C GLY A 397 -21.23 27.27 16.13
N ASN A 398 -21.79 26.55 15.15
CA ASN A 398 -23.17 26.62 14.67
C ASN A 398 -23.92 25.26 14.62
N LEU A 399 -24.36 24.69 15.73
CA LEU A 399 -24.48 25.27 17.07
C LEU A 399 -24.57 24.14 18.14
N THR A 400 -24.30 22.87 17.77
CA THR A 400 -24.68 21.65 18.51
C THR A 400 -23.49 20.73 18.77
N ALA A 401 -23.59 19.84 19.75
CA ALA A 401 -22.51 18.95 20.14
C ALA A 401 -22.97 17.62 20.73
N GLY A 402 -22.09 16.62 20.64
CA GLY A 402 -22.55 15.31 20.22
C GLY A 402 -21.75 14.08 20.64
N PHE A 403 -20.91 14.11 21.67
CA PHE A 403 -20.57 12.88 22.38
C PHE A 403 -21.77 12.03 22.90
N ASN A 404 -21.46 10.84 23.41
CA ASN A 404 -21.51 10.49 24.82
C ASN A 404 -20.15 9.81 25.08
N LEU A 405 -19.35 10.13 26.10
CA LEU A 405 -18.19 9.22 26.31
C LEU A 405 -18.76 7.87 26.75
N LEU A 406 -18.24 6.76 26.25
CA LEU A 406 -17.04 6.24 26.85
C LEU A 406 -17.02 6.53 28.36
N GLY A 407 -17.73 5.71 29.12
CA GLY A 407 -17.48 5.57 30.56
C GLY A 407 -16.06 5.03 30.73
N GLY A 408 -15.05 5.88 30.58
CA GLY A 408 -13.64 5.56 30.75
C GLY A 408 -13.27 5.48 32.22
N THR A 409 -14.10 4.75 32.96
CA THR A 409 -14.99 5.31 34.00
C THR A 409 -15.75 6.60 33.57
N ASN A 410 -15.05 7.55 32.96
CA ASN A 410 -15.29 8.93 32.51
C ASN A 410 -16.26 9.37 31.31
N THR A 411 -17.60 9.38 31.41
CA THR A 411 -18.59 9.86 30.36
C THR A 411 -18.55 11.42 29.98
N VAL A 412 -18.46 12.00 28.73
CA VAL A 412 -18.42 13.49 28.32
C VAL A 412 -19.44 13.96 27.19
N LYS A 413 -19.44 15.26 26.72
CA LYS A 413 -20.49 16.22 26.18
C LYS A 413 -19.84 17.59 25.80
N ALA A 414 -20.64 18.61 25.49
CA ALA A 414 -20.34 20.06 25.43
C ALA A 414 -19.68 20.74 24.17
N GLY A 415 -20.45 21.38 23.26
CA GLY A 415 -19.94 22.38 22.24
C GLY A 415 -20.94 23.47 21.73
N PRO A 416 -20.52 24.70 21.37
CA PRO A 416 -21.28 25.93 21.63
C PRO A 416 -22.34 26.37 20.60
N GLY A 417 -23.38 27.01 21.14
CA GLY A 417 -24.42 27.79 20.44
C GLY A 417 -25.64 28.07 21.34
N PRO A 418 -26.71 28.70 20.81
CA PRO A 418 -28.07 28.61 21.35
C PRO A 418 -28.72 27.24 21.01
N LEU A 419 -28.02 26.37 20.28
CA LEU A 419 -28.33 24.96 20.10
C LEU A 419 -27.45 24.15 21.08
N ALA A 420 -27.51 22.82 21.02
CA ALA A 420 -27.23 21.97 22.18
C ALA A 420 -25.74 21.65 22.44
N LEU A 421 -25.10 22.33 23.41
CA LEU A 421 -23.76 21.98 23.95
C LEU A 421 -23.75 20.55 24.56
N ALA A 422 -24.77 20.14 25.31
CA ALA A 422 -25.19 18.75 25.58
C ALA A 422 -24.30 17.81 26.44
N GLY A 423 -24.83 16.61 26.67
CA GLY A 423 -24.14 15.36 27.05
C GLY A 423 -23.26 15.38 28.29
N THR A 424 -22.47 14.32 28.48
CA THR A 424 -21.90 14.04 29.78
C THR A 424 -20.65 14.92 30.14
N ILE A 425 -20.03 14.83 31.32
CA ILE A 425 -18.64 15.24 31.65
C ILE A 425 -18.13 14.24 32.68
N PHE A 426 -16.96 13.71 32.36
CA PHE A 426 -16.09 12.77 33.04
C PHE A 426 -16.66 12.06 34.30
N THR A 427 -17.47 11.02 34.07
CA THR A 427 -18.03 10.05 35.08
C THR A 427 -17.03 9.09 35.73
N ASN A 428 -15.83 9.56 36.05
CA ASN A 428 -15.11 9.08 37.25
C ASN A 428 -15.89 9.48 38.54
N GLY A 429 -17.22 9.28 38.62
CA GLY A 429 -18.09 9.65 39.76
C GLY A 429 -19.35 10.48 39.45
N GLN A 430 -19.44 11.19 38.32
CA GLN A 430 -20.51 12.17 38.03
C GLN A 430 -21.00 12.19 36.57
N THR A 431 -22.30 12.39 36.35
CA THR A 431 -22.96 12.44 35.03
C THR A 431 -23.58 13.83 34.79
N VAL A 432 -23.93 14.17 33.54
CA VAL A 432 -24.07 15.54 32.96
C VAL A 432 -24.94 15.46 31.68
N THR A 433 -25.63 16.53 31.21
CA THR A 433 -26.26 16.63 29.84
C THR A 433 -26.89 18.01 29.51
N LYS A 434 -26.18 18.87 28.78
CA LYS A 434 -26.51 20.26 28.36
C LYS A 434 -27.46 20.38 27.12
N THR A 435 -28.53 19.60 26.96
CA THR A 435 -29.18 19.57 25.63
C THR A 435 -30.10 20.77 25.35
N GLY A 436 -29.60 21.78 24.63
CA GLY A 436 -30.41 22.84 23.99
C GLY A 436 -29.79 24.22 24.12
N THR A 437 -30.60 25.27 23.92
CA THR A 437 -30.50 26.51 24.69
C THR A 437 -30.58 26.16 26.19
N GLY A 438 -29.83 26.84 27.07
CA GLY A 438 -29.71 26.46 28.49
C GLY A 438 -28.66 25.38 28.74
N ILE A 439 -27.84 25.51 29.80
CA ILE A 439 -26.64 24.71 30.13
C ILE A 439 -26.99 23.51 31.01
N ALA A 440 -26.25 22.41 30.93
CA ALA A 440 -26.37 21.38 31.96
C ALA A 440 -25.12 20.49 32.08
N ILE A 441 -24.14 20.92 32.89
CA ILE A 441 -22.84 20.27 33.06
C ILE A 441 -22.50 19.95 34.53
N ASN A 442 -21.86 18.80 34.84
CA ASN A 442 -21.89 18.31 36.23
C ASN A 442 -23.33 17.95 36.61
N ASN A 443 -23.58 18.08 37.89
CA ASN A 443 -24.91 18.14 38.48
C ASN A 443 -25.61 19.49 38.20
N PHE A 444 -24.90 20.49 37.64
CA PHE A 444 -25.40 21.84 37.38
C PHE A 444 -26.18 21.91 36.07
N ARG A 445 -27.38 22.51 36.11
CA ARG A 445 -28.40 22.32 35.08
C ARG A 445 -29.33 23.55 34.96
N ILE A 446 -29.68 23.93 33.72
CA ILE A 446 -30.45 25.10 33.26
C ILE A 446 -31.25 24.64 32.04
N GLY A 447 -32.55 24.89 32.01
CA GLY A 447 -33.46 24.14 31.12
C GLY A 447 -33.91 22.79 31.71
N GLY A 448 -33.87 22.64 33.04
CA GLY A 448 -34.57 21.58 33.79
C GLY A 448 -33.93 20.19 33.77
N ALA A 449 -32.84 19.96 34.52
CA ALA A 449 -32.23 18.62 34.64
C ALA A 449 -31.42 18.43 35.96
N GLN A 450 -30.78 17.27 36.18
CA GLN A 450 -30.09 16.88 37.46
C GLN A 450 -28.77 16.10 37.29
N ALA A 451 -27.91 15.96 38.32
CA ALA A 451 -27.02 14.78 38.47
C ALA A 451 -26.46 14.58 39.89
N THR A 452 -25.58 13.56 40.06
CA THR A 452 -24.97 13.08 41.31
C THR A 452 -23.44 13.23 41.30
N GLY A 453 -22.83 13.59 42.44
CA GLY A 453 -21.38 13.87 42.55
C GLY A 453 -20.56 12.78 43.24
N GLY A 454 -19.28 12.64 42.85
CA GLY A 454 -18.32 11.72 43.45
C GLY A 454 -17.85 12.12 44.87
N GLN A 455 -17.31 11.15 45.61
CA GLN A 455 -16.92 11.33 47.02
C GLN A 455 -15.67 12.20 47.18
N SER A 456 -15.75 13.20 48.07
CA SER A 456 -14.57 13.91 48.58
C SER A 456 -14.00 13.20 49.80
N SER A 457 -12.70 12.92 49.79
CA SER A 457 -11.98 12.28 50.90
C SER A 457 -11.71 13.28 52.03
N LYS A 458 -12.49 13.19 53.12
CA LYS A 458 -12.27 13.98 54.34
C LYS A 458 -12.24 13.07 55.56
N ALA A 459 -11.08 12.96 56.21
CA ALA A 459 -10.87 12.05 57.33
C ALA A 459 -11.73 12.46 58.57
N PRO A 460 -12.21 11.50 59.39
CA PRO A 460 -13.04 11.81 60.54
C PRO A 460 -12.24 12.40 61.70
N ALA A 461 -12.68 13.52 62.26
CA ALA A 461 -12.16 14.04 63.52
C ALA A 461 -12.84 13.32 64.70
N THR A 462 -12.06 12.65 65.55
CA THR A 462 -12.55 11.94 66.73
C THR A 462 -13.00 12.91 67.83
N LYS A 463 -14.29 12.92 68.16
CA LYS A 463 -14.80 13.46 69.43
C LYS A 463 -15.04 12.32 70.41
N ALA A 464 -14.18 12.20 71.41
CA ALA A 464 -14.50 11.41 72.60
C ALA A 464 -15.68 12.06 73.35
N LYS A 465 -16.57 11.23 73.89
CA LYS A 465 -17.69 11.69 74.73
C LYS A 465 -17.72 10.85 75.99
N THR A 466 -17.68 11.50 77.15
CA THR A 466 -17.81 10.84 78.45
C THR A 466 -19.18 10.19 78.59
N GLY A 467 -19.19 8.97 79.13
CA GLY A 467 -20.41 8.26 79.51
C GLY A 467 -20.39 7.99 81.01
N ASP A 468 -21.34 8.59 81.72
CA ASP A 468 -21.68 8.25 83.10
C ASP A 468 -23.14 7.78 83.11
N SER A 469 -23.40 6.64 83.75
CA SER A 469 -24.71 6.00 83.82
C SER A 469 -24.73 4.97 84.96
N GLY A 470 -25.38 5.29 86.07
CA GLY A 470 -25.40 4.46 87.27
C GLY A 470 -26.70 3.69 87.54
N LYS A 471 -26.74 3.10 88.73
CA LYS A 471 -27.84 2.40 89.43
C LYS A 471 -28.21 0.96 88.99
N ASN A 472 -27.82 0.03 89.87
CA ASN A 472 -28.67 -0.89 90.68
C ASN A 472 -29.73 -1.76 89.95
N THR A 473 -29.98 -3.02 90.31
CA THR A 473 -29.85 -3.78 91.59
C THR A 473 -29.47 -5.25 91.35
N GLY A 474 -29.17 -6.06 92.40
CA GLY A 474 -29.17 -7.54 92.24
C GLY A 474 -28.26 -8.34 93.19
N THR A 475 -28.72 -8.58 94.42
CA THR A 475 -28.11 -9.41 95.49
C THR A 475 -27.42 -10.74 95.10
N ALA A 476 -26.16 -10.90 95.56
CA ALA A 476 -25.63 -12.11 96.21
C ALA A 476 -24.44 -11.68 97.10
N GLY A 477 -24.19 -12.32 98.25
CA GLY A 477 -23.22 -11.79 99.23
C GLY A 477 -22.45 -12.84 100.03
N SER A 478 -21.46 -12.38 100.81
CA SER A 478 -20.81 -13.18 101.86
C SER A 478 -20.20 -12.28 102.98
N LYS A 479 -19.69 -12.93 104.03
CA LYS A 479 -19.16 -12.32 105.28
C LYS A 479 -17.72 -11.78 105.01
N ARG A 480 -17.00 -11.02 105.88
CA ARG A 480 -16.83 -11.12 107.35
C ARG A 480 -15.89 -10.00 107.88
N ALA A 481 -16.02 -9.63 109.16
CA ALA A 481 -15.08 -8.83 110.01
C ALA A 481 -14.82 -7.35 109.59
N LYS A 482 -14.99 -6.33 110.44
CA LYS A 482 -14.41 -6.01 111.78
C LYS A 482 -12.94 -5.58 111.77
N LYS A 483 -12.69 -4.30 112.06
CA LYS A 483 -12.10 -3.88 113.35
C LYS A 483 -12.43 -2.42 113.69
N ASN A 484 -12.45 -2.19 115.00
CA ASN A 484 -12.58 -0.97 115.81
C ASN A 484 -12.61 0.37 115.07
#